data_AF-A0A8C7K1V7-F1
#
_entry.id   AF-A0A8C7K1V7-F1
#
_cell.length_a   1.000
_cell.length_b   1.000
_cell.length_c   1.000
_cell.angle_alpha   90.00
_cell.angle_beta   90.00
_cell.angle_gamma   90.00
#
_symmetry.space_group_name_H-M   'P 1'
#
loop_
_entity.id
_entity.type
_entity.pdbx_description
1 polymer ?
#
loop_
_entity_poly.entity_id
_entity_poly.type
_entity_poly.pdbx_seq_one_letter_code
_entity_poly.pdbx_strand_id
1 'polypeptide(L)'
;LLSRWERAVTNVVMNYSEVESKVREATNDDPWGPSGQQMADISRCTFMYEQFPEAMNMLWIRMLRENKKNWRRVYKRGHHEKL
;
A
#
# COMPACT_ATOMS: atom_id res chain seq x y z
N LEU A 1 -6.20 -17.13 3.82
CA LEU A 1 -5.88 -17.84 2.55
C LEU A 1 -6.71 -17.31 1.40
N LEU A 2 -8.05 -17.27 1.48
CA LEU A 2 -8.94 -16.72 0.44
C LEU A 2 -8.63 -15.26 0.06
N SER A 3 -8.35 -14.40 1.04
CA SER A 3 -8.04 -12.97 0.81
C SER A 3 -6.71 -12.69 0.10
N ARG A 4 -5.78 -13.65 0.13
CA ARG A 4 -4.48 -13.52 -0.57
C ARG A 4 -4.64 -13.87 -2.05
N TRP A 5 -5.51 -14.84 -2.36
CA TRP A 5 -5.86 -15.23 -3.72
C TRP A 5 -6.73 -14.20 -4.43
N GLU A 6 -7.71 -13.60 -3.74
CA GLU A 6 -8.50 -12.49 -4.31
C GLU A 6 -7.61 -11.31 -4.71
N ARG A 7 -6.61 -10.96 -3.89
CA ARG A 7 -5.62 -9.92 -4.22
C ARG A 7 -4.77 -10.28 -5.43
N ALA A 8 -4.30 -11.52 -5.53
CA ALA A 8 -3.55 -11.97 -6.69
C ALA A 8 -4.39 -11.88 -7.97
N VAL A 9 -5.66 -12.28 -7.91
CA VAL A 9 -6.60 -12.19 -9.05
C VAL A 9 -6.90 -10.73 -9.41
N THR A 10 -7.15 -9.84 -8.43
CA THR A 10 -7.38 -8.42 -8.74
C THR A 10 -6.15 -7.77 -9.34
N ASN A 11 -4.94 -8.11 -8.89
CA ASN A 11 -3.71 -7.57 -9.47
C ASN A 11 -3.54 -7.98 -10.94
N VAL A 12 -3.87 -9.24 -11.28
CA VAL A 12 -3.81 -9.75 -12.66
C VAL A 12 -4.91 -9.14 -13.53
N VAL A 13 -6.14 -9.02 -13.01
CA VAL A 13 -7.30 -8.49 -13.76
C VAL A 13 -7.20 -6.98 -13.98
N MET A 14 -6.59 -6.24 -13.06
CA MET A 14 -6.48 -4.77 -13.13
C MET A 14 -5.20 -4.27 -13.80
N ASN A 15 -4.29 -5.19 -14.20
CA ASN A 15 -3.02 -4.88 -14.87
C ASN A 15 -2.19 -3.81 -14.14
N TYR A 16 -2.09 -3.93 -12.81
CA TYR A 16 -1.29 -3.01 -12.01
C TYR A 16 0.20 -3.18 -12.30
N SER A 17 0.93 -2.06 -12.32
CA SER A 17 2.38 -2.10 -12.43
C SER A 17 3.02 -2.76 -11.20
N GLU A 18 4.30 -3.13 -11.30
CA GLU A 18 5.03 -3.68 -10.16
C GLU A 18 5.06 -2.68 -8.99
N VAL A 19 5.19 -1.39 -9.29
CA VAL A 19 5.20 -0.29 -8.31
C VAL A 19 3.85 -0.19 -7.62
N GLU A 20 2.76 -0.20 -8.39
CA GLU A 20 1.40 -0.15 -7.85
C GLU A 20 1.10 -1.37 -6.97
N SER A 21 1.54 -2.56 -7.37
CA SER A 21 1.38 -3.79 -6.61
C SER A 21 2.08 -3.72 -5.25
N LYS A 22 3.31 -3.19 -5.19
CA LYS A 22 4.05 -2.97 -3.94
C LYS A 22 3.30 -2.02 -3.00
N VAL A 23 2.78 -0.92 -3.53
CA VAL A 23 1.99 0.05 -2.74
C VAL A 23 0.70 -0.58 -2.21
N ARG A 24 -0.01 -1.37 -3.02
CA ARG A 24 -1.24 -2.06 -2.59
C ARG A 24 -0.96 -3.10 -1.50
N GLU A 25 0.17 -3.80 -1.60
CA GLU A 25 0.56 -4.78 -0.58
C GLU A 25 0.90 -4.10 0.75
N ALA A 26 1.65 -3.00 0.72
CA ALA A 26 2.02 -2.23 1.92
C ALA A 26 0.82 -1.51 2.57
N THR A 27 -0.21 -1.19 1.79
CA THR A 27 -1.40 -0.48 2.27
C THR A 27 -2.61 -1.39 2.44
N ASN A 28 -2.42 -2.70 2.58
CA ASN A 28 -3.51 -3.66 2.72
C ASN A 28 -4.31 -3.45 4.03
N ASP A 29 -5.40 -4.22 4.21
CA ASP A 29 -6.33 -4.04 5.35
C ASP A 29 -5.90 -4.75 6.64
N ASP A 30 -4.74 -5.42 6.63
CA ASP A 30 -4.22 -6.18 7.77
C ASP A 30 -4.09 -5.29 9.03
N PRO A 31 -4.19 -5.86 10.24
CA PRO A 31 -4.18 -5.09 11.49
C PRO A 31 -2.81 -4.59 11.95
N TRP A 32 -1.74 -4.98 11.27
CA TRP A 32 -0.37 -4.51 11.50
C TRP A 32 0.07 -3.54 10.40
N GLY A 33 1.07 -2.71 10.69
CA GLY A 33 1.64 -1.80 9.68
C GLY A 33 2.42 -2.54 8.58
N PRO A 34 2.78 -1.85 7.48
CA PRO A 34 3.72 -2.40 6.51
C PRO A 34 5.07 -2.70 7.16
N SER A 35 5.73 -3.75 6.67
CA SER A 35 7.10 -4.06 7.09
C SER A 35 8.09 -2.95 6.69
N GLY A 36 9.21 -2.87 7.42
CA GLY A 36 10.30 -1.96 7.07
C GLY A 36 10.83 -2.17 5.65
N GLN A 37 10.82 -3.41 5.18
CA GLN A 37 11.23 -3.77 3.82
C GLN A 37 10.27 -3.17 2.77
N GLN A 38 8.96 -3.34 2.96
CA GLN A 38 7.95 -2.76 2.06
C GLN A 38 8.05 -1.24 2.00
N MET A 39 8.26 -0.59 3.15
CA MET A 39 8.46 0.86 3.20
C MET A 39 9.75 1.28 2.48
N ALA A 40 10.84 0.53 2.63
CA ALA A 40 12.09 0.80 1.94
C ALA A 40 11.95 0.65 0.42
N ASP A 41 11.22 -0.35 -0.05
CA ASP A 41 11.00 -0.57 -1.47
C ASP A 41 10.17 0.55 -2.10
N ILE A 42 9.10 1.01 -1.43
CA ILE A 42 8.32 2.16 -1.87
C ILE A 42 9.17 3.44 -1.83
N SER A 43 9.99 3.62 -0.78
CA SER A 43 10.89 4.77 -0.69
C SER A 43 11.86 4.82 -1.88
N ARG A 44 12.41 3.68 -2.31
CA ARG A 44 13.27 3.64 -3.51
C ARG A 44 12.53 4.10 -4.76
N CYS A 45 11.27 3.68 -4.95
CA CYS A 45 10.44 4.13 -6.06
C CYS A 45 10.29 5.66 -6.09
N THR A 46 10.29 6.34 -4.93
CA THR A 46 10.18 7.80 -4.87
C THR A 46 11.44 8.56 -5.33
N PHE A 47 12.59 7.88 -5.44
CA PHE A 47 13.82 8.46 -5.98
C PHE A 47 14.01 8.17 -7.48
N MET A 48 13.13 7.35 -8.09
CA MET A 48 13.20 6.99 -9.50
C MET A 48 12.16 7.80 -10.29
N TYR A 49 12.62 8.63 -11.22
CA TYR A 49 11.75 9.56 -11.97
C TYR A 49 10.60 8.84 -12.70
N GLU A 50 10.87 7.67 -13.27
CA GLU A 50 9.87 6.88 -14.01
C GLU A 50 8.82 6.26 -13.09
N GLN A 51 9.20 5.85 -11.88
CA GLN A 51 8.33 5.11 -10.94
C GLN A 51 7.59 6.03 -9.97
N PHE A 52 8.12 7.23 -9.74
CA PHE A 52 7.56 8.19 -8.79
C PHE A 52 6.08 8.51 -9.06
N PRO A 53 5.64 8.84 -10.29
CA PRO A 53 4.24 9.16 -10.55
C PRO A 53 3.30 8.01 -10.21
N GLU A 54 3.69 6.77 -10.53
CA GLU A 54 2.90 5.57 -10.25
C GLU A 54 2.80 5.29 -8.75
N ALA A 55 3.94 5.31 -8.04
CA ALA A 55 3.99 5.09 -6.60
C ALA A 55 3.12 6.10 -5.85
N MET A 56 3.27 7.39 -6.19
CA MET A 56 2.56 8.47 -5.51
C MET A 56 1.06 8.48 -5.85
N ASN A 57 0.69 8.22 -7.11
CA ASN A 57 -0.71 8.16 -7.50
C ASN A 57 -1.45 7.00 -6.80
N MET A 58 -0.84 5.82 -6.74
CA MET A 58 -1.44 4.68 -6.03
C MET A 58 -1.54 4.93 -4.52
N LEU A 59 -0.51 5.52 -3.90
CA LEU A 59 -0.55 5.93 -2.49
C LEU A 59 -1.71 6.89 -2.24
N TRP A 60 -1.90 7.89 -3.10
CA TRP A 60 -2.99 8.87 -2.99
C TRP A 60 -4.37 8.21 -3.05
N ILE A 61 -4.57 7.30 -4.02
CA ILE A 61 -5.83 6.57 -4.18
C ILE A 61 -6.13 5.75 -2.91
N ARG A 62 -5.17 4.95 -2.44
CA ARG A 62 -5.33 4.07 -1.28
C ARG A 62 -5.55 4.85 0.02
N MET A 63 -4.79 5.92 0.23
CA MET A 63 -4.79 6.64 1.51
C MET A 63 -5.93 7.65 1.64
N LEU A 64 -6.37 8.26 0.53
CA LEU A 64 -7.29 9.40 0.61
C LEU A 64 -8.62 9.17 -0.13
N ARG A 65 -8.62 8.43 -1.25
CA ARG A 65 -9.87 8.18 -1.99
C ARG A 65 -10.63 6.99 -1.43
N GLU A 66 -9.95 5.87 -1.19
CA GLU A 66 -10.56 4.64 -0.70
C GLU A 66 -10.80 4.67 0.83
N ASN A 67 -10.07 5.52 1.56
CA ASN A 67 -10.02 5.50 3.02
C ASN A 67 -10.83 6.60 3.73
N LYS A 68 -11.83 7.19 3.06
CA LYS A 68 -12.60 8.35 3.58
C LYS A 68 -13.24 8.13 4.96
N LYS A 69 -13.54 6.88 5.35
CA LYS A 69 -14.17 6.54 6.64
C LYS A 69 -13.18 6.11 7.74
N ASN A 70 -11.93 5.76 7.42
CA ASN A 70 -11.00 5.10 8.36
C ASN A 70 -9.63 5.79 8.50
N TRP A 71 -9.47 7.05 8.05
CA TRP A 71 -8.19 7.78 8.10
C TRP A 71 -7.52 7.81 9.48
N ARG A 72 -8.32 7.85 10.58
CA ARG A 72 -7.83 7.82 11.96
C ARG A 72 -7.29 6.45 12.41
N ARG A 73 -7.73 5.35 11.79
CA ARG A 73 -7.28 3.96 12.09
C ARG A 73 -5.90 3.67 11.51
N VAL A 74 -5.61 4.21 10.32
CA VAL A 74 -4.31 4.12 9.64
C VAL A 74 -3.20 4.70 10.52
N TYR A 75 -3.43 5.85 11.14
CA TYR A 75 -2.46 6.50 12.02
C TYR A 75 -2.26 5.78 13.35
N LYS A 76 -3.33 5.26 13.97
CA LYS A 76 -3.26 4.62 15.29
C LYS A 76 -2.63 3.23 15.29
N ARG A 77 -2.78 2.43 14.23
CA ARG A 77 -2.12 1.10 14.15
C ARG A 77 -0.59 1.21 14.22
N GLY A 78 0.01 2.22 13.57
CA GLY A 78 1.45 2.46 13.65
C GLY A 78 1.96 2.95 15.02
N HIS A 79 1.07 3.43 15.90
CA HIS A 79 1.41 3.94 17.22
C HIS A 79 1.21 2.91 18.36
N HIS A 80 0.38 1.88 18.15
CA HIS A 80 0.02 0.94 19.22
C HIS A 80 1.01 -0.22 19.40
N GLU A 81 1.93 -0.44 18.46
CA GLU A 81 2.99 -1.47 18.52
C GLU A 81 4.28 -0.99 19.21
N LYS A 82 4.33 0.26 19.69
CA LYS A 82 5.50 0.82 20.40
C LYS A 82 5.30 0.97 21.92
N LEU A 83 4.31 0.26 22.51
CA LEU A 83 4.12 0.16 23.95
C LEU A 83 4.09 -1.31 24.38
#